data_AF-G2R703-F1
#
_entry.id   AF-G2R703-F1
#
_cell.length_a   1.000
_cell.length_b   1.000
_cell.length_c   1.000
_cell.angle_alpha   90.00
_cell.angle_beta   90.00
_cell.angle_gamma   90.00
#
_symmetry.space_group_name_H-M   'P 1'
#
loop_
_entity.id
_entity.type
_entity.pdbx_description
1 polymer ?
#
loop_
_entity_poly.entity_id
_entity_poly.type
_entity_poly.pdbx_seq_one_letter_code
_entity_poly.pdbx_strand_id
1 'polypeptide(L)' 'MAASRSYPVLSRREIEALIAEGRTIIIVDQHVIKADAWLKYHPGGDKAIMHMVGRDATDEVNG' A
#
# COMPACT_ATOMS: atom_id res chain seq x y z
N MET A 1 -2.13 22.81 12.52
CA MET A 1 -1.17 22.13 11.62
C MET A 1 -0.88 20.77 12.24
N ALA A 2 -1.22 19.67 11.57
CA ALA A 2 -0.84 18.34 12.06
C ALA A 2 0.70 18.25 12.07
N ALA A 3 1.29 17.70 13.13
CA ALA A 3 2.73 17.49 13.18
C ALA A 3 3.16 16.59 12.02
N SER A 4 4.23 16.96 11.31
CA SER A 4 4.79 16.13 10.25
C SER A 4 5.28 14.82 10.86
N ARG A 5 4.58 13.72 10.58
CA ARG A 5 5.08 12.39 10.91
C ARG A 5 6.24 12.06 9.97
N SER A 6 7.41 11.78 10.54
CA SER A 6 8.50 11.17 9.79
C SER A 6 8.20 9.68 9.66
N TYR A 7 8.15 9.18 8.43
CA TYR A 7 8.02 7.75 8.14
C TYR A 7 9.39 7.16 7.81
N PRO A 8 9.64 5.88 8.12
CA PRO A 8 10.86 5.22 7.68
C PRO A 8 10.86 5.08 6.15
N VAL A 9 12.05 5.16 5.57
CA VAL A 9 12.26 4.80 4.16
C VAL A 9 12.42 3.29 4.09
N LEU A 10 11.62 2.64 3.25
CA LEU A 10 11.71 1.20 3.00
C LEU A 10 12.38 0.93 1.66
N SER A 11 13.32 -0.01 1.67
CA SER A 11 13.88 -0.59 0.47
C SER A 11 12.89 -1.55 -0.20
N ARG A 12 13.12 -1.83 -1.48
CA ARG A 12 12.34 -2.83 -2.25
C ARG A 12 12.32 -4.20 -1.55
N ARG A 13 13.44 -4.63 -0.97
CA ARG A 13 13.55 -5.92 -0.28
C ARG A 13 12.71 -5.97 1.00
N GLU A 14 12.64 -4.87 1.74
CA GLU A 14 11.78 -4.80 2.92
C GLU A 14 10.30 -4.87 2.52
N ILE A 15 9.91 -4.23 1.42
CA ILE A 15 8.55 -4.34 0.86
C ILE A 15 8.25 -5.79 0.44
N GLU A 16 9.18 -6.44 -0.26
CA GLU A 16 9.04 -7.85 -0.66
C GLU A 16 8.89 -8.78 0.55
N ALA A 17 9.67 -8.56 1.62
CA ALA A 17 9.57 -9.33 2.85
C ALA A 17 8.20 -9.19 3.51
N LEU A 18 7.66 -7.97 3.59
CA LEU A 18 6.32 -7.73 4.11
C LEU A 18 5.24 -8.47 3.28
N ILE A 19 5.36 -8.46 1.96
CA ILE A 19 4.43 -9.18 1.08
C ILE A 19 4.56 -10.70 1.29
N ALA A 20 5.79 -11.21 1.43
CA ALA A 20 6.05 -12.62 1.71
C ALA A 20 5.47 -13.07 3.07
N GLU A 21 5.38 -12.16 4.05
CA GLU A 21 4.68 -12.37 5.32
C GLU A 21 3.14 -12.30 5.22
N GLY A 22 2.60 -12.11 4.01
CA GLY A 22 1.15 -12.04 3.76
C GLY A 22 0.54 -10.67 3.99
N ARG A 23 1.34 -9.60 4.05
CA ARG A 23 0.82 -8.22 4.12
C ARG A 23 0.35 -7.76 2.75
N THR A 24 -0.78 -7.07 2.71
CA THR A 24 -1.29 -6.39 1.52
C THR A 24 -0.61 -5.02 1.41
N ILE A 25 0.50 -4.96 0.69
CA ILE A 25 1.28 -3.73 0.50
C ILE A 25 1.06 -3.15 -0.90
N ILE A 26 0.73 -1.87 -0.99
CA ILE A 26 0.68 -1.09 -2.24
C ILE A 26 1.52 0.19 -2.09
N ILE A 27 1.92 0.81 -3.19
CA ILE A 27 2.62 2.10 -3.20
C ILE A 27 1.70 3.16 -3.80
N VAL A 28 1.60 4.32 -3.17
CA VAL A 28 0.83 5.48 -3.66
C VAL A 28 1.60 6.74 -3.35
N ASP A 29 1.86 7.59 -4.35
CA ASP A 29 2.63 8.83 -4.21
C ASP A 29 3.95 8.63 -3.44
N GLN A 30 4.71 7.58 -3.79
CA GLN A 30 5.95 7.17 -3.12
C GLN A 30 5.82 6.73 -1.66
N HIS A 31 4.60 6.56 -1.14
CA HIS A 31 4.34 6.04 0.20
C HIS A 31 3.98 4.56 0.15
N VAL A 32 4.53 3.79 1.08
CA VAL A 32 4.20 2.37 1.26
C VAL A 32 2.99 2.25 2.18
N ILE A 33 1.90 1.69 1.67
CA ILE A 33 0.64 1.54 2.39
C ILE A 33 0.40 0.07 2.70
N LYS A 34 0.17 -0.23 3.99
CA LYS A 34 -0.34 -1.53 4.43
C LYS A 34 -1.86 -1.52 4.48
N ALA A 35 -2.50 -2.15 3.51
CA ALA A 35 -3.95 -2.10 3.29
C ALA A 35 -4.75 -3.18 4.04
N ASP A 36 -4.10 -4.09 4.79
CA ASP A 36 -4.74 -5.23 5.48
C ASP A 36 -6.08 -4.88 6.16
N ALA A 37 -6.10 -3.79 6.93
CA ALA A 37 -7.26 -3.39 7.72
C ALA A 37 -8.41 -2.80 6.87
N TRP A 38 -8.09 -2.26 5.69
CA TRP A 38 -9.04 -1.58 4.81
C TRP A 38 -9.56 -2.47 3.68
N LEU A 39 -8.87 -3.58 3.37
CA LEU A 39 -9.15 -4.44 2.22
C LEU A 39 -10.64 -4.81 2.06
N LYS A 40 -11.31 -5.19 3.15
CA LYS A 40 -12.74 -5.58 3.15
C LYS A 40 -13.73 -4.42 3.06
N TYR A 41 -13.25 -3.19 3.21
CA TYR A 41 -14.06 -1.97 3.19
C TYR A 41 -13.83 -1.15 1.91
N HIS A 42 -12.96 -1.63 1.02
CA HIS A 42 -12.69 -0.94 -0.23
C HIS A 42 -13.95 -0.87 -1.11
N PRO A 43 -14.41 0.34 -1.52
CA PRO A 43 -15.62 0.48 -2.34
C PRO A 43 -15.56 -0.28 -3.67
N GLY A 44 -14.37 -0.41 -4.27
CA GLY A 44 -14.13 -1.20 -5.49
C GLY A 44 -13.99 -2.71 -5.24
N GLY A 45 -14.17 -3.18 -4.01
CA GLY A 45 -13.95 -4.56 -3.59
C GLY A 45 -12.49 -4.91 -3.31
N ASP A 46 -12.28 -6.02 -2.61
CA ASP A 46 -10.95 -6.53 -2.21
C ASP A 46 -10.04 -6.79 -3.42
N LYS A 47 -10.57 -7.40 -4.48
CA LYS A 47 -9.84 -7.76 -5.71
C LYS A 47 -9.13 -6.57 -6.35
N ALA A 48 -9.75 -5.38 -6.33
CA ALA A 48 -9.15 -4.19 -6.90
C ALA A 48 -7.81 -3.84 -6.22
N ILE A 49 -7.74 -3.95 -4.88
CA ILE A 49 -6.48 -3.75 -4.14
C ILE A 49 -5.53 -4.93 -4.38
N MET A 50 -6.04 -6.17 -4.42
CA MET A 50 -5.21 -7.36 -4.60
C MET A 50 -4.42 -7.33 -5.92
N HIS A 51 -4.96 -6.74 -6.99
CA HIS A 51 -4.25 -6.55 -8.27
C HIS A 51 -3.06 -5.56 -8.19
N MET A 52 -2.99 -4.78 -7.12
CA MET A 52 -1.98 -3.74 -6.90
C MET A 52 -0.93 -4.12 -5.86
N VAL A 53 -1.03 -5.30 -5.23
CA VAL A 53 -0.03 -5.74 -4.25
C VAL A 53 1.37 -5.75 -4.85
N GLY A 54 2.30 -5.05 -4.20
CA GLY A 54 3.69 -4.87 -4.63
C GLY A 54 3.89 -3.91 -5.79
N ARG A 55 2.86 -3.18 -6.22
CA ARG A 55 2.88 -2.24 -7.34
C ARG A 55 2.68 -0.80 -6.86
N ASP A 56 3.12 0.13 -7.69
CA ASP A 56 2.68 1.52 -7.61
C ASP A 56 1.28 1.62 -8.19
N ALA A 57 0.35 2.12 -7.38
CA ALA A 57 -1.07 2.28 -7.66
C ALA A 57 -1.48 3.76 -7.70
N THR A 58 -0.52 4.67 -7.82
CA THR A 58 -0.77 6.11 -7.83
C THR A 58 -1.79 6.50 -8.91
N ASP A 59 -1.66 5.97 -10.12
CA ASP A 59 -2.57 6.29 -11.22
C ASP A 59 -3.97 5.72 -10.98
N GLU A 60 -4.08 4.47 -10.50
CA GLU A 60 -5.37 3.86 -10.16
C GLU A 60 -6.09 4.55 -8.99
N VAL A 61 -5.37 5.18 -8.07
CA VAL A 61 -5.96 5.92 -6.93
C VAL A 61 -6.42 7.32 -7.34
N ASN A 62 -5.71 7.97 -8.27
CA ASN A 62 -5.96 9.35 -8.68
C ASN A 62 -6.87 9.50 -9.91
N GLY A 63 -7.15 8.40 -10.63
CA GLY A 63 -7.97 8.35 -11.84
C GLY A 63 -9.46 8.57 -11.64
#